data_AF-A0A841R9J0-F1
#
_entry.id   AF-A0A841R9J0-F1
#
_cell.length_a   1.000
_cell.length_b   1.000
_cell.length_c   1.000
_cell.angle_alpha   90.00
_cell.angle_beta   90.00
_cell.angle_gamma   90.00
#
_symmetry.space_group_name_H-M   'P 1'
#
loop_
_entity.id
_entity.type
_entity.pdbx_description
1 polymer ?
#
loop_
_entity_poly.entity_id
_entity_poly.type
_entity_poly.pdbx_seq_one_letter_code
_entity_poly.pdbx_strand_id
1 'polypeptide(L)'
;MTDRNYRSFYSAPSQSPSSRLAAGLLRRIKGAARKERWGSAIFRIAWTAGPVTYLGLQGGYYIAYGKPASSAVFIYFAGYTLIAGLFALSARFIYNATHGDRESADQEALEFVFDALPLRIVEIRNLQLKVLDPFGRKVMAAKYLLENPNAGSESFSTAIQDLLEDEELAALFRRMETYRGNGLYVRAEEIQQEISPLISSRLDRLKEVSGPLSESLSHRILDEGKTDLAGRKRIRGFLSRCYSAIDKDDLKRMSLSDAEEIFILLFEIINGRSFPSFRIEYRGEKSYTESARTLQKAKREYRAAIYKRNDTIRILAELLYKPVPGTSGLTGQLKKSSRKRGPGIHKVLASIPDIRSARIFQDRIIESMKVLLSGPDRHSTRAKNCMALYKRLHRQGKSAAKAYENFSKAWEKRESLLRSPRSGRKKLLKKGEKGTGVVLIPSLTSLDRNRILPFARKIKDKLEEFDAKHENSVMQANDEKELAIDLMLIADDYLPLEEIPVQQAIEGTVSAYVSRSGRKSAGAAETDWGLTLVKDNLHPEQQVLHEVLDNLLAFERLKLREDDIDYLAEMLGADRDFLFDKIKKTDVQEDFSPEPPYVVPSPDSLSAGENSRD
;
A
#
# COMPACT_ATOMS: atom_id res chain seq x y z
N MET A 1 34.86 -41.11 -16.13
CA MET A 1 35.46 -40.36 -17.25
C MET A 1 34.33 -39.68 -18.00
N THR A 2 34.06 -38.43 -17.61
CA THR A 2 34.12 -37.23 -18.47
C THR A 2 32.88 -37.08 -19.36
N ASP A 3 31.86 -36.35 -18.93
CA ASP A 3 31.78 -34.87 -18.93
C ASP A 3 31.67 -34.31 -20.36
N ARG A 4 30.44 -33.92 -20.77
CA ARG A 4 30.16 -32.75 -21.63
C ARG A 4 28.67 -32.61 -21.98
N ASN A 5 28.20 -31.37 -21.77
CA ASN A 5 27.08 -30.69 -22.43
C ASN A 5 25.67 -30.80 -21.82
N TYR A 6 25.52 -30.40 -20.56
CA TYR A 6 24.38 -29.57 -20.13
C TYR A 6 24.83 -28.11 -20.09
N ARG A 7 24.75 -27.40 -21.21
CA ARG A 7 24.83 -25.93 -21.21
C ARG A 7 23.47 -25.36 -20.87
N SER A 8 23.32 -25.05 -19.58
CA SER A 8 22.46 -24.02 -19.02
C SER A 8 22.28 -22.82 -19.97
N PHE A 9 21.08 -22.67 -20.52
CA PHE A 9 20.56 -21.40 -21.00
C PHE A 9 19.71 -20.78 -19.88
N TYR A 10 20.32 -20.47 -18.75
CA TYR A 10 19.78 -19.44 -17.86
C TYR A 10 20.15 -18.08 -18.46
N SER A 11 19.35 -17.61 -19.42
CA SER A 11 19.25 -16.17 -19.67
C SER A 11 18.68 -15.54 -18.39
N ALA A 12 19.50 -14.75 -17.71
CA ALA A 12 19.09 -13.98 -16.54
C ALA A 12 17.75 -13.27 -16.81
N PRO A 13 16.78 -13.31 -15.88
CA PRO A 13 15.54 -12.55 -16.04
C PRO A 13 15.92 -11.09 -16.25
N SER A 14 15.40 -10.48 -17.32
CA SER A 14 15.64 -9.08 -17.63
C SER A 14 15.25 -8.24 -16.41
N GLN A 15 16.25 -7.69 -15.72
CA GLN A 15 16.08 -6.84 -14.56
C GLN A 15 14.98 -5.79 -14.83
N SER A 16 13.90 -5.85 -14.06
CA SER A 16 12.75 -4.95 -14.18
C SER A 16 13.20 -3.49 -14.10
N PRO A 17 12.53 -2.54 -14.78
CA PRO A 17 12.87 -1.12 -14.72
C PRO A 17 13.04 -0.58 -13.29
N SER A 18 12.22 -1.08 -12.35
CA SER A 18 12.24 -0.79 -10.90
C SER A 18 13.55 -1.17 -10.21
N SER A 19 14.17 -2.29 -10.59
CA SER A 19 15.46 -2.72 -10.02
C SER A 19 16.63 -1.81 -10.44
N ARG A 20 16.64 -1.31 -11.68
CA ARG A 20 17.61 -0.31 -12.16
C ARG A 20 17.36 1.07 -11.54
N LEU A 21 16.10 1.40 -11.21
CA LEU A 21 15.72 2.63 -10.49
C LEU A 21 16.33 2.68 -9.10
N ALA A 22 16.22 1.59 -8.34
CA ALA A 22 16.69 1.57 -6.98
C ALA A 22 18.22 1.43 -6.83
N ALA A 23 18.89 0.78 -7.79
CA ALA A 23 20.36 0.78 -7.85
C ALA A 23 20.93 2.17 -8.14
N GLY A 24 20.23 3.00 -8.93
CA GLY A 24 20.61 4.39 -9.18
C GLY A 24 20.43 5.30 -7.97
N LEU A 25 19.38 5.08 -7.17
CA LEU A 25 19.12 5.77 -5.90
C LEU A 25 20.19 5.40 -4.85
N LEU A 26 20.46 4.11 -4.68
CA LEU A 26 21.56 3.62 -3.84
C LEU A 26 22.93 4.17 -4.27
N ARG A 27 23.19 4.31 -5.57
CA ARG A 27 24.45 4.86 -6.09
C ARG A 27 24.57 6.38 -5.86
N ARG A 28 23.46 7.12 -5.86
CA ARG A 28 23.43 8.55 -5.54
C ARG A 28 23.61 8.79 -4.03
N ILE A 29 22.89 8.03 -3.21
CA ILE A 29 23.02 8.05 -1.74
C ILE A 29 24.44 7.64 -1.31
N LYS A 30 24.99 6.54 -1.86
CA LYS A 30 26.38 6.12 -1.61
C LYS A 30 27.43 7.03 -2.25
N GLY A 31 27.07 7.76 -3.31
CA GLY A 31 27.94 8.72 -3.99
C GLY A 31 28.17 9.99 -3.17
N ALA A 32 27.17 10.41 -2.38
CA ALA A 32 27.22 11.58 -1.52
C ALA A 32 28.17 11.43 -0.31
N ALA A 33 28.57 10.20 0.04
CA ALA A 33 29.39 9.91 1.22
C ALA A 33 30.92 10.08 1.02
N ARG A 34 31.40 10.43 -0.18
CA ARG A 34 32.84 10.65 -0.42
C ARG A 34 33.21 12.13 -0.34
N LYS A 35 33.56 12.60 0.87
CA LYS A 35 34.38 13.81 1.03
C LYS A 35 35.76 13.57 0.38
N GLU A 36 36.02 14.23 -0.75
CA GLU A 36 37.32 14.14 -1.44
C GLU A 36 38.46 14.73 -0.59
N ARG A 37 39.60 14.02 -0.53
CA ARG A 37 40.81 14.47 0.16
C ARG A 37 41.50 15.57 -0.66
N TRP A 38 41.32 16.81 -0.23
CA TRP A 38 41.91 18.04 -0.79
C TRP A 38 43.42 17.94 -1.09
N GLY A 39 44.17 17.15 -0.33
CA GLY A 39 45.61 16.93 -0.55
C GLY A 39 45.97 16.40 -1.96
N SER A 40 45.09 15.61 -2.57
CA SER A 40 45.31 15.05 -3.92
C SER A 40 45.09 16.05 -5.05
N ALA A 41 44.18 17.01 -4.88
CA ALA A 41 43.90 18.04 -5.87
C ALA A 41 45.02 19.10 -5.90
N ILE A 42 45.51 19.51 -4.72
CA ILE A 42 46.62 20.46 -4.59
C ILE A 42 47.91 19.85 -5.15
N PHE A 43 48.19 18.58 -4.87
CA PHE A 43 49.36 17.89 -5.40
C PHE A 43 49.32 17.77 -6.94
N ARG A 44 48.14 17.51 -7.52
CA ARG A 44 47.97 17.48 -8.98
C ARG A 44 48.23 18.84 -9.61
N ILE A 45 47.76 19.93 -9.01
CA ILE A 45 48.00 21.30 -9.51
C ILE A 45 49.48 21.66 -9.41
N ALA A 46 50.15 21.32 -8.29
CA ALA A 46 51.58 21.56 -8.12
C ALA A 46 52.42 20.76 -9.14
N TRP A 47 52.03 19.51 -9.42
CA TRP A 47 52.69 18.66 -10.40
C TRP A 47 52.49 19.13 -11.84
N THR A 48 51.29 19.60 -12.20
CA THR A 48 51.02 20.11 -13.55
C THR A 48 51.61 21.49 -13.78
N ALA A 49 51.59 22.38 -12.79
CA ALA A 49 52.11 23.75 -12.92
C ALA A 49 53.65 23.85 -12.90
N GLY A 50 54.36 22.90 -12.28
CA GLY A 50 55.82 22.89 -12.22
C GLY A 50 56.46 21.98 -13.28
N PRO A 51 56.74 20.70 -12.96
CA PRO A 51 57.53 19.82 -13.82
C PRO A 51 56.97 19.61 -15.23
N VAL A 52 55.65 19.38 -15.35
CA VAL A 52 55.02 19.05 -16.65
C VAL A 52 55.04 20.26 -17.58
N THR A 53 54.72 21.44 -17.06
CA THR A 53 54.74 22.69 -17.81
C THR A 53 56.16 23.07 -18.22
N TYR A 54 57.15 22.88 -17.33
CA TYR A 54 58.56 23.10 -17.65
C TYR A 54 59.04 22.20 -18.80
N LEU A 55 58.75 20.89 -18.73
CA LEU A 55 59.14 19.94 -19.78
C LEU A 55 58.42 20.21 -21.10
N GLY A 56 57.12 20.50 -21.05
CA GLY A 56 56.33 20.84 -22.24
C GLY A 56 56.81 22.12 -22.92
N LEU A 57 57.11 23.16 -22.13
CA LEU A 57 57.65 24.41 -22.64
C LEU A 57 59.04 24.20 -23.26
N GLN A 58 59.93 23.49 -22.56
CA GLN A 58 61.29 23.27 -23.05
C GLN A 58 61.30 22.42 -24.33
N GLY A 59 60.49 21.36 -24.38
CA GLY A 59 60.35 20.52 -25.56
C GLY A 59 59.73 21.28 -26.75
N GLY A 60 58.61 21.98 -26.52
CA GLY A 60 57.92 22.73 -27.59
C GLY A 60 58.75 23.89 -28.12
N TYR A 61 59.41 24.64 -27.24
CA TYR A 61 60.25 25.77 -27.62
C TYR A 61 61.51 25.30 -28.36
N TYR A 62 62.11 24.19 -27.93
CA TYR A 62 63.26 23.60 -28.61
C TYR A 62 62.91 23.08 -30.01
N ILE A 63 61.75 22.43 -30.18
CA ILE A 63 61.26 21.99 -31.50
C ILE A 63 60.99 23.19 -32.42
N ALA A 64 60.40 24.26 -31.90
CA ALA A 64 59.98 25.41 -32.71
C ALA A 64 61.15 26.35 -33.08
N TYR A 65 62.11 26.56 -32.17
CA TYR A 65 63.15 27.59 -32.31
C TYR A 65 64.59 27.06 -32.23
N GLY A 66 64.78 25.75 -32.05
CA GLY A 66 66.10 25.10 -32.01
C GLY A 66 66.98 25.50 -30.82
N LYS A 67 66.41 26.18 -29.82
CA LYS A 67 67.11 26.71 -28.64
C LYS A 67 66.27 26.50 -27.39
N PRO A 68 66.87 26.39 -26.19
CA PRO A 68 66.12 26.30 -24.94
C PRO A 68 65.31 27.59 -24.68
N ALA A 69 64.18 27.47 -23.98
CA ALA A 69 63.34 28.60 -23.66
C ALA A 69 64.06 29.57 -22.70
N SER A 70 63.88 30.89 -22.90
CA SER A 70 64.44 31.88 -21.99
C SER A 70 63.65 31.93 -20.68
N SER A 71 64.33 32.32 -19.59
CA SER A 71 63.71 32.40 -18.26
C SER A 71 62.49 33.34 -18.23
N ALA A 72 62.44 34.37 -19.08
CA ALA A 72 61.30 35.27 -19.19
C ALA A 72 60.03 34.57 -19.73
N VAL A 73 60.18 33.70 -20.73
CA VAL A 73 59.05 32.93 -21.30
C VAL A 73 58.54 31.91 -20.29
N PHE A 74 59.44 31.29 -19.53
CA PHE A 74 59.06 30.39 -18.44
C PHE A 74 58.25 31.11 -17.35
N ILE A 75 58.71 32.28 -16.90
CA ILE A 75 58.01 33.08 -15.89
C ILE A 75 56.61 33.50 -16.38
N TYR A 76 56.48 33.90 -17.64
CA TYR A 76 55.18 34.25 -18.23
C TYR A 76 54.21 33.06 -18.24
N PHE A 77 54.66 31.89 -18.71
CA PHE A 77 53.80 30.71 -18.81
C PHE A 77 53.46 30.14 -17.42
N ALA A 78 54.43 30.11 -16.51
CA ALA A 78 54.21 29.72 -15.11
C ALA A 78 53.20 30.66 -14.43
N GLY A 79 53.32 31.98 -14.65
CA GLY A 79 52.35 32.97 -14.15
C GLY A 79 50.94 32.74 -14.71
N TYR A 80 50.83 32.50 -16.02
CA TYR A 80 49.54 32.19 -16.66
C TYR A 80 48.91 30.89 -16.11
N THR A 81 49.69 29.81 -15.99
CA THR A 81 49.21 28.52 -15.45
C THR A 81 48.79 28.64 -13.98
N LEU A 82 49.50 29.44 -13.19
CA LEU A 82 49.14 29.73 -11.80
C LEU A 82 47.79 30.46 -11.72
N ILE A 83 47.60 31.50 -12.54
CA ILE A 83 46.34 32.26 -12.60
C ILE A 83 45.18 31.37 -13.08
N ALA A 84 45.38 30.59 -14.14
CA ALA A 84 44.36 29.66 -14.65
C ALA A 84 44.02 28.57 -13.62
N GLY A 85 45.02 28.05 -12.90
CA GLY A 85 44.82 27.12 -11.79
C GLY A 85 44.03 27.74 -10.64
N LEU A 86 44.31 29.00 -10.31
CA LEU A 86 43.57 29.75 -9.29
C LEU A 86 42.10 29.95 -9.70
N PHE A 87 41.84 30.36 -10.95
CA PHE A 87 40.48 30.49 -11.48
C PHE A 87 39.71 29.16 -11.47
N ALA A 88 40.35 28.06 -11.86
CA ALA A 88 39.73 26.73 -11.80
C ALA A 88 39.38 26.33 -10.36
N LEU A 89 40.25 26.68 -9.39
CA LEU A 89 40.02 26.40 -7.98
C LEU A 89 38.89 27.28 -7.41
N SER A 90 38.83 28.56 -7.77
CA SER A 90 37.76 29.48 -7.41
C SER A 90 36.41 29.07 -8.00
N ALA A 91 36.37 28.69 -9.29
CA ALA A 91 35.15 28.18 -9.93
C ALA A 91 34.65 26.90 -9.25
N ARG A 92 35.56 25.98 -8.89
CA ARG A 92 35.22 24.76 -8.16
C ARG A 92 34.77 25.04 -6.72
N PHE A 93 35.35 26.05 -6.06
CA PHE A 93 34.91 26.50 -4.74
C PHE A 93 33.50 27.08 -4.78
N ILE A 94 33.19 27.97 -5.74
CA ILE A 94 31.84 28.54 -5.90
C ILE A 94 30.83 27.45 -6.23
N TYR A 95 31.19 26.51 -7.12
CA TYR A 95 30.35 25.36 -7.45
C TYR A 95 30.07 24.48 -6.22
N ASN A 96 31.10 24.13 -5.46
CA ASN A 96 30.96 23.29 -4.26
C ASN A 96 30.26 24.02 -3.11
N ALA A 97 30.45 25.33 -2.94
CA ALA A 97 29.77 26.11 -1.92
C ALA A 97 28.26 26.24 -2.22
N THR A 98 27.88 26.39 -3.49
CA THR A 98 26.46 26.51 -3.87
C THR A 98 25.73 25.18 -4.03
N HIS A 99 26.43 24.11 -4.42
CA HIS A 99 25.83 22.77 -4.57
C HIS A 99 25.96 21.92 -3.30
N GLY A 100 27.04 22.07 -2.52
CA GLY A 100 27.27 21.30 -1.29
C GLY A 100 26.19 21.54 -0.23
N ASP A 101 25.78 22.79 -0.04
CA ASP A 101 24.70 23.16 0.91
C ASP A 101 23.34 22.59 0.50
N ARG A 102 23.08 22.49 -0.81
CA ARG A 102 21.82 21.92 -1.33
C ARG A 102 21.79 20.40 -1.18
N GLU A 103 22.91 19.73 -1.47
CA GLU A 103 23.05 18.28 -1.31
C GLU A 103 22.96 17.86 0.16
N SER A 104 23.57 18.62 1.08
CA SER A 104 23.45 18.35 2.51
C SER A 104 22.02 18.57 3.02
N ALA A 105 21.34 19.65 2.59
CA ALA A 105 19.95 19.89 2.95
C ALA A 105 19.00 18.82 2.37
N ASP A 106 19.29 18.31 1.17
CA ASP A 106 18.54 17.19 0.56
C ASP A 106 18.70 15.89 1.34
N GLN A 107 19.92 15.60 1.78
CA GLN A 107 20.20 14.43 2.60
C GLN A 107 19.50 14.54 3.96
N GLU A 108 19.64 15.68 4.63
CA GLU A 108 19.01 15.94 5.93
C GLU A 108 17.48 15.83 5.84
N ALA A 109 16.86 16.35 4.79
CA ALA A 109 15.42 16.23 4.58
C ALA A 109 14.98 14.77 4.40
N LEU A 110 15.73 13.98 3.64
CA LEU A 110 15.43 12.55 3.48
C LEU A 110 15.58 11.79 4.79
N GLU A 111 16.68 11.98 5.51
CA GLU A 111 16.96 11.33 6.80
C GLU A 111 15.85 11.66 7.80
N PHE A 112 15.50 12.94 7.94
CA PHE A 112 14.41 13.38 8.80
C PHE A 112 13.08 12.70 8.45
N VAL A 113 12.70 12.67 7.17
CA VAL A 113 11.41 12.11 6.75
C VAL A 113 11.37 10.59 6.91
N PHE A 114 12.49 9.90 6.71
CA PHE A 114 12.61 8.47 6.99
C PHE A 114 12.46 8.13 8.47
N ASP A 115 12.79 9.05 9.36
CA ASP A 115 12.56 8.89 10.80
C ASP A 115 11.17 9.32 11.24
N ALA A 116 10.67 10.43 10.72
CA ALA A 116 9.41 11.01 11.15
C ALA A 116 8.20 10.19 10.69
N LEU A 117 8.12 9.76 9.42
CA LEU A 117 6.93 9.04 8.92
C LEU A 117 6.67 7.72 9.65
N PRO A 118 7.65 6.83 9.87
CA PRO A 118 7.43 5.60 10.65
C PRO A 118 7.02 5.86 12.10
N LEU A 119 7.52 6.95 12.71
CA LEU A 119 7.13 7.32 14.07
C LEU A 119 5.64 7.67 14.11
N ARG A 120 5.17 8.51 13.17
CA ARG A 120 3.75 8.89 13.04
C ARG A 120 2.86 7.67 12.82
N ILE A 121 3.28 6.71 11.99
CA ILE A 121 2.54 5.45 11.80
C ILE A 121 2.35 4.71 13.13
N VAL A 122 3.40 4.60 13.95
CA VAL A 122 3.32 3.94 15.27
C VAL A 122 2.41 4.71 16.23
N GLU A 123 2.48 6.05 16.23
CA GLU A 123 1.62 6.91 17.05
C GLU A 123 0.15 6.76 16.67
N ILE A 124 -0.16 6.76 15.38
CA ILE A 124 -1.51 6.52 14.87
C ILE A 124 -2.03 5.15 15.31
N ARG A 125 -1.23 4.09 15.20
CA ARG A 125 -1.62 2.75 15.67
C ARG A 125 -1.95 2.76 17.16
N ASN A 126 -1.16 3.48 17.96
CA ASN A 126 -1.42 3.63 19.39
C ASN A 126 -2.71 4.43 19.66
N LEU A 127 -2.95 5.52 18.92
CA LEU A 127 -4.20 6.30 19.01
C LEU A 127 -5.42 5.45 18.63
N GLN A 128 -5.31 4.60 17.62
CA GLN A 128 -6.36 3.65 17.27
C GLN A 128 -6.65 2.71 18.43
N LEU A 129 -5.63 2.14 19.09
CA LEU A 129 -5.82 1.29 20.27
C LEU A 129 -6.45 2.03 21.44
N LYS A 130 -6.09 3.30 21.69
CA LYS A 130 -6.63 4.10 22.80
C LYS A 130 -8.15 4.27 22.73
N VAL A 131 -8.74 4.33 21.54
CA VAL A 131 -10.19 4.54 21.33
C VAL A 131 -11.00 3.23 21.49
N LEU A 132 -10.32 2.09 21.46
CA LEU A 132 -10.91 0.77 21.64
C LEU A 132 -11.04 0.38 23.12
N ASP A 133 -12.04 -0.43 23.42
CA ASP A 133 -12.21 -1.12 24.71
C ASP A 133 -11.21 -2.29 24.85
N PRO A 134 -11.09 -2.94 26.04
CA PRO A 134 -10.07 -3.94 26.28
C PRO A 134 -10.05 -5.11 25.30
N PHE A 135 -11.21 -5.65 24.92
CA PHE A 135 -11.27 -6.74 23.94
C PHE A 135 -10.89 -6.23 22.55
N GLY A 136 -11.41 -5.06 22.17
CA GLY A 136 -11.09 -4.46 20.88
C GLY A 136 -9.59 -4.18 20.71
N ARG A 137 -8.91 -3.77 21.80
CA ARG A 137 -7.46 -3.57 21.83
C ARG A 137 -6.69 -4.86 21.57
N LYS A 138 -7.06 -5.97 22.22
CA LYS A 138 -6.42 -7.28 21.99
C LYS A 138 -6.52 -7.69 20.52
N VAL A 139 -7.72 -7.64 19.94
CA VAL A 139 -7.92 -8.07 18.54
C VAL A 139 -7.16 -7.16 17.56
N MET A 140 -7.18 -5.84 17.76
CA MET A 140 -6.47 -4.90 16.91
C MET A 140 -4.95 -5.01 17.07
N ALA A 141 -4.44 -5.24 18.29
CA ALA A 141 -3.02 -5.51 18.52
C ALA A 141 -2.58 -6.81 17.83
N ALA A 142 -3.35 -7.89 18.00
CA ALA A 142 -3.10 -9.16 17.33
C ALA A 142 -3.15 -9.02 15.80
N LYS A 143 -4.06 -8.21 15.25
CA LYS A 143 -4.05 -7.86 13.81
C LYS A 143 -2.71 -7.31 13.37
N TYR A 144 -2.18 -6.29 14.05
CA TYR A 144 -0.89 -5.70 13.70
C TYR A 144 0.25 -6.72 13.81
N LEU A 145 0.24 -7.57 14.84
CA LEU A 145 1.26 -8.60 15.00
C LEU A 145 1.19 -9.69 13.91
N LEU A 146 -0.02 -10.09 13.50
CA LEU A 146 -0.24 -11.09 12.44
C LEU A 146 0.09 -10.55 11.05
N GLU A 147 -0.22 -9.28 10.79
CA GLU A 147 0.10 -8.58 9.53
C GLU A 147 1.60 -8.28 9.38
N ASN A 148 2.38 -8.38 10.46
CA ASN A 148 3.83 -8.21 10.38
C ASN A 148 4.48 -9.47 9.78
N PRO A 149 5.07 -9.38 8.56
CA PRO A 149 5.77 -10.52 7.96
C PRO A 149 6.97 -10.93 8.82
N ASN A 150 7.67 -9.95 9.39
CA ASN A 150 8.83 -10.15 10.27
C ASN A 150 8.45 -10.42 11.73
N ALA A 151 7.20 -10.80 12.02
CA ALA A 151 6.82 -11.18 13.37
C ALA A 151 7.55 -12.47 13.76
N GLY A 152 8.43 -12.37 14.78
CA GLY A 152 9.06 -13.52 15.39
C GLY A 152 8.05 -14.43 16.11
N SER A 153 8.53 -15.60 16.55
CA SER A 153 7.71 -16.61 17.23
C SER A 153 6.99 -16.08 18.48
N GLU A 154 7.61 -15.15 19.22
CA GLU A 154 7.00 -14.50 20.38
C GLU A 154 5.85 -13.57 19.99
N SER A 155 6.05 -12.69 19.00
CA SER A 155 4.99 -11.79 18.51
C SER A 155 3.77 -12.56 17.99
N PHE A 156 4.02 -13.68 17.31
CA PHE A 156 2.96 -14.56 16.85
C PHE A 156 2.23 -15.23 18.02
N SER A 157 2.96 -15.80 18.98
CA SER A 157 2.39 -16.38 20.21
C SER A 157 1.52 -15.39 20.98
N THR A 158 1.97 -14.14 21.15
CA THR A 158 1.19 -13.08 21.79
C THR A 158 -0.11 -12.82 21.04
N ALA A 159 -0.08 -12.76 19.71
CA ALA A 159 -1.28 -12.57 18.90
C ALA A 159 -2.28 -13.72 19.06
N ILE A 160 -1.81 -14.96 19.13
CA ILE A 160 -2.67 -16.14 19.37
C ILE A 160 -3.30 -16.07 20.76
N GLN A 161 -2.50 -15.77 21.78
CA GLN A 161 -2.98 -15.66 23.15
C GLN A 161 -4.04 -14.55 23.28
N ASP A 162 -3.83 -13.41 22.64
CA ASP A 162 -4.78 -12.29 22.65
C ASP A 162 -6.09 -12.60 21.91
N LEU A 163 -6.03 -13.40 20.84
CA LEU A 163 -7.21 -13.74 20.03
C LEU A 163 -8.01 -14.92 20.56
N LEU A 164 -7.32 -15.97 21.02
CA LEU A 164 -7.92 -17.26 21.38
C LEU A 164 -8.05 -17.47 22.89
N GLU A 165 -7.36 -16.64 23.68
CA GLU A 165 -7.28 -16.74 25.15
C GLU A 165 -6.85 -18.13 25.62
N ASP A 166 -5.92 -18.75 24.88
CA ASP A 166 -5.42 -20.11 25.08
C ASP A 166 -3.88 -20.11 25.09
N GLU A 167 -3.32 -20.29 26.29
CA GLU A 167 -1.87 -20.24 26.53
C GLU A 167 -1.16 -21.50 26.02
N GLU A 168 -1.79 -22.67 26.13
CA GLU A 168 -1.23 -23.94 25.66
C GLU A 168 -1.10 -23.92 24.14
N LEU A 169 -2.16 -23.48 23.46
CA LEU A 169 -2.18 -23.35 22.01
C LEU A 169 -1.15 -22.31 21.54
N ALA A 170 -1.06 -21.16 22.20
CA ALA A 170 -0.05 -20.15 21.91
C ALA A 170 1.39 -20.70 22.05
N ALA A 171 1.64 -21.50 23.10
CA ALA A 171 2.94 -22.14 23.31
C ALA A 171 3.29 -23.15 22.21
N LEU A 172 2.32 -23.94 21.73
CA LEU A 172 2.51 -24.85 20.59
C LEU A 172 2.83 -24.08 19.31
N PHE A 173 2.13 -22.98 19.05
CA PHE A 173 2.43 -22.09 17.92
C PHE A 173 3.81 -21.48 17.97
N ARG A 174 4.24 -21.02 19.15
CA ARG A 174 5.58 -20.51 19.35
C ARG A 174 6.63 -21.56 18.99
N ARG A 175 6.45 -22.80 19.47
CA ARG A 175 7.36 -23.93 19.18
C ARG A 175 7.41 -24.21 17.68
N MET A 176 6.24 -24.31 17.04
CA MET A 176 6.13 -24.51 15.59
C MET A 176 6.90 -23.42 14.81
N GLU A 177 6.68 -22.14 15.10
CA GLU A 177 7.39 -21.04 14.42
C GLU A 177 8.88 -21.02 14.73
N THR A 178 9.29 -21.45 15.92
CA THR A 178 10.69 -21.57 16.29
C THR A 178 11.39 -22.64 15.46
N TYR A 179 10.74 -23.81 15.28
CA TYR A 179 11.27 -24.86 14.40
C TYR A 179 11.32 -24.40 12.94
N ARG A 180 10.27 -23.75 12.43
CA ARG A 180 10.28 -23.18 11.07
C ARG A 180 11.40 -22.16 10.87
N GLY A 181 11.58 -21.23 11.80
CA GLY A 181 12.62 -20.20 11.73
C GLY A 181 14.05 -20.75 11.76
N ASN A 182 14.25 -21.98 12.23
CA ASN A 182 15.55 -22.67 12.23
C ASN A 182 15.67 -23.73 11.10
N GLY A 183 14.72 -23.79 10.16
CA GLY A 183 14.73 -24.75 9.05
C GLY A 183 14.37 -26.20 9.42
N LEU A 184 13.80 -26.43 10.60
CA LEU A 184 13.41 -27.76 11.10
C LEU A 184 11.96 -28.08 10.71
N TYR A 185 11.69 -28.11 9.40
CA TYR A 185 10.32 -28.16 8.85
C TYR A 185 9.54 -29.42 9.23
N VAL A 186 10.18 -30.60 9.25
CA VAL A 186 9.53 -31.86 9.65
C VAL A 186 8.90 -31.75 11.04
N ARG A 187 9.65 -31.19 12.00
CA ARG A 187 9.15 -31.01 13.38
C ARG A 187 8.03 -29.96 13.45
N ALA A 188 8.11 -28.93 12.61
CA ALA A 188 7.05 -27.94 12.51
C ALA A 188 5.76 -28.54 11.92
N GLU A 189 5.86 -29.40 10.92
CA GLU A 189 4.72 -30.10 10.32
C GLU A 189 4.05 -31.05 11.31
N GLU A 190 4.81 -31.80 12.12
CA GLU A 190 4.27 -32.63 13.19
C GLU A 190 3.43 -31.82 14.18
N ILE A 191 3.95 -30.66 14.63
CA ILE A 191 3.22 -29.77 15.53
C ILE A 191 2.00 -29.15 14.82
N GLN A 192 2.10 -28.82 13.53
CA GLN A 192 0.98 -28.31 12.74
C GLN A 192 -0.15 -29.34 12.66
N GLN A 193 0.16 -30.63 12.48
CA GLN A 193 -0.84 -31.71 12.48
C GLN A 193 -1.51 -31.85 13.84
N GLU A 194 -0.79 -31.64 14.94
CA GLU A 194 -1.33 -31.62 16.31
C GLU A 194 -2.27 -30.42 16.55
N ILE A 195 -1.89 -29.23 16.05
CA ILE A 195 -2.64 -27.97 16.22
C ILE A 195 -3.92 -27.92 15.38
N SER A 196 -3.87 -28.41 14.14
CA SER A 196 -4.93 -28.27 13.13
C SER A 196 -6.33 -28.68 13.62
N PRO A 197 -6.55 -29.83 14.28
CA PRO A 197 -7.86 -30.20 14.79
C PRO A 197 -8.32 -29.29 15.94
N LEU A 198 -7.40 -28.87 16.82
CA LEU A 198 -7.71 -28.06 18.02
C LEU A 198 -8.20 -26.65 17.65
N ILE A 199 -7.68 -26.07 16.58
CA ILE A 199 -7.95 -24.68 16.22
C ILE A 199 -9.15 -24.49 15.28
N SER A 200 -9.59 -25.53 14.57
CA SER A 200 -10.70 -25.48 13.61
C SER A 200 -11.97 -24.77 14.16
N SER A 201 -12.46 -25.23 15.31
CA SER A 201 -13.62 -24.65 16.00
C SER A 201 -13.41 -23.21 16.49
N ARG A 202 -12.15 -22.81 16.72
CA ARG A 202 -11.76 -21.47 17.16
C ARG A 202 -11.62 -20.51 15.98
N LEU A 203 -11.13 -20.98 14.83
CA LEU A 203 -11.10 -20.22 13.59
C LEU A 203 -12.51 -19.89 13.11
N ASP A 204 -13.47 -20.78 13.27
CA ASP A 204 -14.88 -20.49 12.95
C ASP A 204 -15.43 -19.36 13.80
N ARG A 205 -15.18 -19.39 15.12
CA ARG A 205 -15.56 -18.29 16.02
C ARG A 205 -14.86 -16.98 15.66
N LEU A 206 -13.56 -17.04 15.34
CA LEU A 206 -12.79 -15.88 14.89
C LEU A 206 -13.31 -15.36 13.54
N LYS A 207 -13.76 -16.23 12.64
CA LYS A 207 -14.33 -15.85 11.34
C LYS A 207 -15.63 -15.07 11.50
N GLU A 208 -16.44 -15.40 12.50
CA GLU A 208 -17.63 -14.61 12.87
C GLU A 208 -17.29 -13.23 13.46
N VAL A 209 -16.06 -13.08 13.98
CA VAL A 209 -15.53 -11.84 14.57
C VAL A 209 -14.80 -10.99 13.54
N SER A 210 -13.99 -11.62 12.70
CA SER A 210 -13.17 -11.05 11.64
C SER A 210 -12.73 -12.17 10.69
N GLY A 211 -13.40 -12.27 9.54
CA GLY A 211 -13.01 -13.18 8.46
C GLY A 211 -11.53 -13.02 8.05
N PRO A 212 -11.04 -11.79 7.78
CA PRO A 212 -9.65 -11.58 7.37
C PRO A 212 -8.62 -12.04 8.41
N LEU A 213 -8.88 -11.86 9.70
CA LEU A 213 -7.95 -12.33 10.74
C LEU A 213 -7.93 -13.85 10.85
N SER A 214 -9.09 -14.48 10.69
CA SER A 214 -9.19 -15.94 10.63
C SER A 214 -8.45 -16.50 9.41
N GLU A 215 -8.59 -15.86 8.24
CA GLU A 215 -7.86 -16.21 7.02
C GLU A 215 -6.35 -16.01 7.18
N SER A 216 -5.88 -14.85 7.67
CA SER A 216 -4.45 -14.60 7.91
C SER A 216 -3.85 -15.61 8.89
N LEU A 217 -4.59 -15.97 9.94
CA LEU A 217 -4.17 -16.99 10.88
C LEU A 217 -4.12 -18.37 10.22
N SER A 218 -5.15 -18.74 9.45
CA SER A 218 -5.22 -19.99 8.70
C SER A 218 -4.05 -20.14 7.72
N HIS A 219 -3.76 -19.12 6.91
CA HIS A 219 -2.65 -19.14 5.97
C HIS A 219 -1.29 -19.28 6.67
N ARG A 220 -1.14 -18.65 7.86
CA ARG A 220 0.09 -18.77 8.65
C ARG A 220 0.23 -20.14 9.31
N ILE A 221 -0.88 -20.78 9.70
CA ILE A 221 -0.89 -22.18 10.17
C ILE A 221 -0.43 -23.12 9.06
N LEU A 222 -0.98 -22.97 7.86
CA LEU A 222 -0.72 -23.86 6.72
C LEU A 222 0.65 -23.66 6.07
N ASP A 223 1.44 -22.69 6.54
CA ASP A 223 2.69 -22.22 5.91
C ASP A 223 2.53 -21.69 4.47
N GLU A 224 1.29 -21.58 3.98
CA GLU A 224 0.94 -20.97 2.70
C GLU A 224 1.25 -19.47 2.65
N GLY A 225 1.55 -18.85 3.80
CA GLY A 225 1.77 -17.42 3.98
C GLY A 225 3.21 -16.98 4.19
N LYS A 226 4.20 -17.88 4.23
CA LYS A 226 5.63 -17.49 4.33
C LYS A 226 6.17 -17.09 2.97
N THR A 227 5.74 -15.92 2.52
CA THR A 227 6.68 -15.02 1.89
C THR A 227 6.79 -13.82 2.82
N ASP A 228 7.98 -13.60 3.40
CA ASP A 228 8.35 -12.42 4.22
C ASP A 228 8.16 -11.06 3.49
N LEU A 229 7.50 -11.11 2.34
CA LEU A 229 7.60 -10.26 1.17
C LEU A 229 6.20 -9.99 0.57
N ALA A 230 5.12 -10.51 1.18
CA ALA A 230 3.75 -10.40 0.67
C ALA A 230 3.09 -9.02 0.93
N GLY A 231 3.69 -8.18 1.78
CA GLY A 231 3.13 -6.89 2.18
C GLY A 231 1.80 -6.99 2.95
N ARG A 232 1.24 -5.86 3.35
CA ARG A 232 -0.10 -5.75 3.94
C ARG A 232 -1.12 -5.39 2.86
N LYS A 233 -2.32 -5.96 2.89
CA LYS A 233 -3.39 -5.53 1.97
C LYS A 233 -3.82 -4.10 2.30
N ARG A 234 -3.79 -3.21 1.30
CA ARG A 234 -4.25 -1.83 1.47
C ARG A 234 -5.74 -1.74 1.75
N ILE A 235 -6.11 -0.73 2.52
CA ILE A 235 -7.50 -0.37 2.76
C ILE A 235 -8.06 0.26 1.49
N ARG A 236 -9.08 -0.34 0.87
CA ARG A 236 -9.72 0.21 -0.33
C ARG A 236 -10.50 1.49 0.01
N GLY A 237 -10.50 2.45 -0.92
CA GLY A 237 -11.18 3.74 -0.84
C GLY A 237 -10.60 4.74 0.15
N PHE A 238 -9.41 4.49 0.73
CA PHE A 238 -8.83 5.40 1.74
C PHE A 238 -8.55 6.78 1.15
N LEU A 239 -8.03 6.85 -0.09
CA LEU A 239 -7.80 8.11 -0.79
C LEU A 239 -9.12 8.85 -1.02
N SER A 240 -10.15 8.15 -1.51
CA SER A 240 -11.47 8.75 -1.73
C SER A 240 -12.12 9.28 -0.44
N ARG A 241 -11.90 8.62 0.71
CA ARG A 241 -12.38 9.09 2.02
C ARG A 241 -11.64 10.35 2.47
N CYS A 242 -10.32 10.40 2.28
CA CYS A 242 -9.52 11.60 2.57
C CYS A 242 -9.96 12.79 1.70
N TYR A 243 -10.09 12.61 0.38
CA TYR A 243 -10.63 13.66 -0.51
C TYR A 243 -12.06 14.08 -0.11
N SER A 244 -12.93 13.12 0.23
CA SER A 244 -14.26 13.48 0.72
C SER A 244 -14.24 14.25 2.04
N ALA A 245 -13.22 14.07 2.89
CA ALA A 245 -13.05 14.83 4.12
C ALA A 245 -12.60 16.26 3.79
N ILE A 246 -11.69 16.44 2.82
CA ILE A 246 -11.24 17.74 2.30
C ILE A 246 -12.41 18.52 1.68
N ASP A 247 -13.11 17.94 0.71
CA ASP A 247 -14.21 18.58 -0.03
C ASP A 247 -15.36 19.09 0.85
N LYS A 248 -15.47 18.54 2.06
CA LYS A 248 -16.56 18.81 3.00
C LYS A 248 -16.09 19.38 4.31
N ASP A 249 -14.79 19.65 4.45
CA ASP A 249 -14.15 20.15 5.66
C ASP A 249 -14.62 19.40 6.91
N ASP A 250 -14.61 18.06 6.86
CA ASP A 250 -15.15 17.20 7.90
C ASP A 250 -14.30 15.95 8.10
N LEU A 251 -13.37 16.03 9.06
CA LEU A 251 -12.47 14.94 9.46
C LEU A 251 -13.17 13.67 9.95
N LYS A 252 -14.47 13.74 10.26
CA LYS A 252 -15.25 12.53 10.63
C LYS A 252 -15.45 11.62 9.42
N ARG A 253 -15.19 12.09 8.20
CA ARG A 253 -15.32 11.32 6.96
C ARG A 253 -14.12 10.42 6.69
N MET A 254 -13.01 10.64 7.38
CA MET A 254 -11.85 9.76 7.36
C MET A 254 -11.62 9.15 8.75
N SER A 255 -11.10 7.94 8.76
CA SER A 255 -10.71 7.22 9.98
C SER A 255 -9.22 7.40 10.27
N LEU A 256 -8.78 7.00 11.47
CA LEU A 256 -7.35 6.92 11.78
C LEU A 256 -6.61 5.87 10.94
N SER A 257 -7.30 4.84 10.44
CA SER A 257 -6.64 3.87 9.55
C SER A 257 -6.45 4.45 8.15
N ASP A 258 -7.29 5.40 7.72
CA ASP A 258 -7.08 6.11 6.46
C ASP A 258 -5.86 7.02 6.57
N ALA A 259 -5.70 7.72 7.70
CA ALA A 259 -4.48 8.45 8.01
C ALA A 259 -3.25 7.53 7.98
N GLU A 260 -3.28 6.39 8.68
CA GLU A 260 -2.19 5.39 8.68
C GLU A 260 -1.76 5.00 7.24
N GLU A 261 -2.71 4.71 6.36
CA GLU A 261 -2.42 4.35 4.96
C GLU A 261 -1.81 5.50 4.16
N ILE A 262 -2.17 6.76 4.46
CA ILE A 262 -1.51 7.94 3.86
C ILE A 262 -0.04 7.99 4.28
N PHE A 263 0.27 7.88 5.57
CA PHE A 263 1.67 7.90 6.02
C PHE A 263 2.49 6.75 5.43
N ILE A 264 1.91 5.55 5.34
CA ILE A 264 2.55 4.40 4.68
C ILE A 264 2.77 4.69 3.19
N LEU A 265 1.77 5.23 2.49
CA LEU A 265 1.89 5.61 1.08
C LEU A 265 3.00 6.63 0.85
N LEU A 266 3.07 7.67 1.68
CA LEU A 266 4.12 8.69 1.59
C LEU A 266 5.50 8.08 1.79
N PHE A 267 5.65 7.22 2.81
CA PHE A 267 6.90 6.50 3.05
C PHE A 267 7.30 5.68 1.82
N GLU A 268 6.36 4.99 1.19
CA GLU A 268 6.61 4.22 -0.02
C GLU A 268 7.00 5.09 -1.23
N ILE A 269 6.30 6.20 -1.46
CA ILE A 269 6.57 7.13 -2.56
C ILE A 269 7.99 7.71 -2.42
N ILE A 270 8.39 8.14 -1.21
CA ILE A 270 9.73 8.70 -0.96
C ILE A 270 10.82 7.66 -1.16
N ASN A 271 10.56 6.41 -0.81
CA ASN A 271 11.43 5.27 -1.10
C ASN A 271 11.40 4.84 -2.58
N GLY A 272 10.70 5.57 -3.45
CA GLY A 272 10.66 5.33 -4.89
C GLY A 272 9.78 4.15 -5.32
N ARG A 273 8.75 3.80 -4.53
CA ARG A 273 7.79 2.75 -4.90
C ARG A 273 7.10 3.11 -6.21
N SER A 274 6.84 2.08 -7.00
CA SER A 274 6.03 2.18 -8.21
C SER A 274 4.78 1.30 -8.06
N PHE A 275 3.65 1.80 -8.56
CA PHE A 275 2.35 1.17 -8.46
C PHE A 275 1.94 0.67 -9.84
N PRO A 276 2.16 -0.63 -10.15
CA PRO A 276 1.79 -1.19 -11.43
C PRO A 276 0.27 -1.32 -11.57
N SER A 277 -0.20 -1.19 -12.80
CA SER A 277 -1.60 -1.33 -13.18
C SER A 277 -1.70 -1.85 -14.61
N PHE A 278 -2.83 -2.47 -14.96
CA PHE A 278 -3.07 -2.92 -16.34
C PHE A 278 -4.31 -2.23 -16.89
N ARG A 279 -4.13 -1.52 -18.02
CA ARG A 279 -5.23 -1.00 -18.81
C ARG A 279 -5.73 -2.11 -19.74
N ILE A 280 -7.03 -2.34 -19.71
CA ILE A 280 -7.69 -3.35 -20.52
C ILE A 280 -8.23 -2.68 -21.78
N GLU A 281 -7.77 -3.11 -22.94
CA GLU A 281 -8.29 -2.68 -24.24
C GLU A 281 -9.03 -3.82 -24.93
N TYR A 282 -10.28 -3.56 -25.32
CA TYR A 282 -11.09 -4.51 -26.07
C TYR A 282 -10.97 -4.24 -27.57
N ARG A 283 -10.64 -5.27 -28.36
CA ARG A 283 -10.57 -5.21 -29.83
C ARG A 283 -11.57 -6.17 -30.46
N GLY A 284 -12.11 -5.79 -31.62
CA GLY A 284 -13.04 -6.62 -32.38
C GLY A 284 -14.30 -5.85 -32.79
N GLU A 285 -15.41 -6.58 -32.94
CA GLU A 285 -16.69 -6.01 -33.35
C GLU A 285 -17.16 -4.87 -32.42
N LYS A 286 -17.80 -3.85 -32.99
CA LYS A 286 -18.29 -2.69 -32.24
C LYS A 286 -19.24 -3.09 -31.11
N SER A 287 -20.18 -4.01 -31.37
CA SER A 287 -21.10 -4.57 -30.38
C SER A 287 -20.37 -5.23 -29.18
N TYR A 288 -19.29 -5.96 -29.46
CA TYR A 288 -18.44 -6.58 -28.45
C TYR A 288 -17.68 -5.55 -27.61
N THR A 289 -17.04 -4.57 -28.25
CA THR A 289 -16.24 -3.56 -27.55
C THR A 289 -17.10 -2.60 -26.73
N GLU A 290 -18.26 -2.20 -27.22
CA GLU A 290 -19.21 -1.34 -26.52
C GLU A 290 -19.86 -2.04 -25.33
N SER A 291 -20.29 -3.29 -25.50
CA SER A 291 -20.85 -4.07 -24.37
C SER A 291 -19.80 -4.28 -23.27
N ALA A 292 -18.56 -4.58 -23.63
CA ALA A 292 -17.46 -4.71 -22.67
C ALA A 292 -17.16 -3.40 -21.93
N ARG A 293 -17.06 -2.28 -22.66
CA ARG A 293 -16.88 -0.94 -22.06
C ARG A 293 -18.03 -0.56 -21.15
N THR A 294 -19.26 -0.86 -21.55
CA THR A 294 -20.47 -0.60 -20.75
C THR A 294 -20.47 -1.43 -19.48
N LEU A 295 -20.14 -2.73 -19.58
CA LEU A 295 -20.03 -3.62 -18.43
C LEU A 295 -18.92 -3.16 -17.47
N GLN A 296 -17.73 -2.83 -17.98
CA GLN A 296 -16.65 -2.31 -17.14
C GLN A 296 -17.05 -1.01 -16.45
N LYS A 297 -17.69 -0.08 -17.18
CA LYS A 297 -18.18 1.17 -16.60
C LYS A 297 -19.20 0.90 -15.49
N ALA A 298 -20.21 0.07 -15.76
CA ALA A 298 -21.23 -0.28 -14.78
C ALA A 298 -20.64 -1.02 -13.56
N LYS A 299 -19.67 -1.93 -13.77
CA LYS A 299 -18.94 -2.62 -12.69
C LYS A 299 -18.13 -1.65 -11.84
N ARG A 300 -17.44 -0.69 -12.47
CA ARG A 300 -16.69 0.36 -11.76
C ARG A 300 -17.62 1.25 -10.95
N GLU A 301 -18.73 1.70 -11.54
CA GLU A 301 -19.75 2.50 -10.85
C GLU A 301 -20.39 1.75 -9.68
N TYR A 302 -20.70 0.45 -9.87
CA TYR A 302 -21.19 -0.42 -8.82
C TYR A 302 -20.18 -0.56 -7.67
N ARG A 303 -18.93 -0.91 -7.97
CA ARG A 303 -17.85 -1.00 -6.96
C ARG A 303 -17.68 0.33 -6.21
N ALA A 304 -17.64 1.45 -6.93
CA ALA A 304 -17.57 2.78 -6.32
C ALA A 304 -18.76 3.07 -5.40
N ALA A 305 -19.98 2.69 -5.78
CA ALA A 305 -21.16 2.86 -4.94
C ALA A 305 -21.12 1.96 -3.69
N ILE A 306 -20.64 0.72 -3.82
CA ILE A 306 -20.42 -0.19 -2.68
C ILE A 306 -19.38 0.37 -1.72
N TYR A 307 -18.25 0.88 -2.23
CA TYR A 307 -17.23 1.50 -1.39
C TYR A 307 -17.79 2.71 -0.64
N LYS A 308 -18.44 3.64 -1.33
CA LYS A 308 -19.09 4.81 -0.70
C LYS A 308 -20.09 4.42 0.39
N ARG A 309 -20.87 3.35 0.17
CA ARG A 309 -21.80 2.79 1.17
C ARG A 309 -21.04 2.26 2.37
N ASN A 310 -20.05 1.39 2.14
CA ASN A 310 -19.24 0.76 3.19
C ASN A 310 -18.44 1.78 4.00
N ASP A 311 -18.01 2.88 3.38
CA ASP A 311 -17.37 4.00 4.08
C ASP A 311 -18.31 4.63 5.10
N THR A 312 -19.56 4.88 4.72
CA THR A 312 -20.55 5.43 5.66
C THR A 312 -20.91 4.44 6.75
N ILE A 313 -20.96 3.13 6.44
CA ILE A 313 -21.13 2.07 7.44
C ILE A 313 -20.04 2.19 8.52
N ARG A 314 -18.79 2.29 8.08
CA ARG A 314 -17.63 2.43 8.97
C ARG A 314 -17.72 3.66 9.86
N ILE A 315 -17.89 4.85 9.25
CA ILE A 315 -17.97 6.12 9.99
C ILE A 315 -19.13 6.09 11.00
N LEU A 316 -20.29 5.59 10.58
CA LEU A 316 -21.47 5.49 11.43
C LEU A 316 -21.21 4.58 12.63
N ALA A 317 -20.51 3.46 12.44
CA ALA A 317 -20.19 2.58 13.56
C ALA A 317 -19.13 3.14 14.49
N GLU A 318 -18.08 3.79 13.98
CA GLU A 318 -17.11 4.49 14.84
C GLU A 318 -17.82 5.49 15.76
N LEU A 319 -18.81 6.22 15.24
CA LEU A 319 -19.62 7.16 16.02
C LEU A 319 -20.61 6.47 16.96
N LEU A 320 -21.27 5.40 16.52
CA LEU A 320 -22.25 4.65 17.30
C LEU A 320 -21.61 3.90 18.47
N TYR A 321 -20.37 3.47 18.36
CA TYR A 321 -19.69 2.71 19.41
C TYR A 321 -18.71 3.56 20.23
N LYS A 322 -18.56 4.87 19.97
CA LYS A 322 -17.73 5.77 20.79
C LYS A 322 -18.22 5.78 22.26
N PRO A 323 -17.33 5.59 23.26
CA PRO A 323 -17.73 5.66 24.67
C PRO A 323 -18.13 7.10 25.02
N VAL A 324 -19.24 7.28 25.73
CA VAL A 324 -19.62 8.59 26.29
C VAL A 324 -18.80 8.80 27.58
N PRO A 325 -18.03 9.89 27.70
CA PRO A 325 -17.36 10.23 28.95
C PRO A 325 -18.41 10.41 30.07
N GLY A 326 -18.27 9.68 31.17
CA GLY A 326 -19.16 9.80 32.35
C GLY A 326 -20.22 8.70 32.52
N THR A 327 -20.43 7.80 31.55
CA THR A 327 -21.41 6.69 31.68
C THR A 327 -20.78 5.36 32.14
N SER A 328 -19.68 5.41 32.90
CA SER A 328 -19.12 4.20 33.53
C SER A 328 -20.00 3.61 34.65
N GLY A 329 -21.15 4.24 34.97
CA GLY A 329 -22.03 3.84 36.07
C GLY A 329 -23.48 3.49 35.74
N LEU A 330 -24.04 3.83 34.57
CA LEU A 330 -25.49 3.69 34.34
C LEU A 330 -25.79 3.20 32.92
N THR A 331 -26.23 1.93 32.80
CA THR A 331 -27.34 1.45 31.95
C THR A 331 -27.30 -0.07 31.85
N GLY A 332 -28.02 -0.71 32.76
CA GLY A 332 -28.14 -2.16 32.90
C GLY A 332 -29.04 -2.86 31.86
N GLN A 333 -29.58 -2.16 30.85
CA GLN A 333 -30.54 -2.76 29.91
C GLN A 333 -29.96 -3.18 28.55
N LEU A 334 -28.78 -2.69 28.14
CA LEU A 334 -28.09 -3.14 26.92
C LEU A 334 -27.20 -4.39 27.12
N LYS A 335 -27.02 -4.84 28.38
CA LYS A 335 -26.15 -5.97 28.74
C LYS A 335 -26.78 -7.35 28.52
N LYS A 336 -28.09 -7.46 28.30
CA LYS A 336 -28.77 -8.77 28.28
C LYS A 336 -28.85 -9.44 26.90
N SER A 337 -28.81 -8.70 25.78
CA SER A 337 -28.72 -9.30 24.43
C SER A 337 -27.28 -9.38 23.88
N SER A 338 -26.36 -8.53 24.37
CA SER A 338 -24.97 -8.44 23.91
C SER A 338 -23.98 -9.35 24.64
N ARG A 339 -24.47 -10.22 25.54
CA ARG A 339 -23.65 -10.98 26.49
C ARG A 339 -22.75 -12.06 25.85
N LYS A 340 -22.88 -12.34 24.55
CA LYS A 340 -22.02 -13.31 23.86
C LYS A 340 -20.89 -12.71 23.02
N ARG A 341 -20.96 -11.45 22.57
CA ARG A 341 -19.85 -10.73 21.90
C ARG A 341 -19.98 -9.23 22.16
N GLY A 342 -19.15 -8.68 23.05
CA GLY A 342 -19.32 -7.32 23.60
C GLY A 342 -19.19 -6.18 22.58
N PRO A 343 -19.59 -4.94 22.94
CA PRO A 343 -19.56 -3.74 22.07
C PRO A 343 -18.19 -3.42 21.44
N GLY A 344 -17.11 -4.03 21.92
CA GLY A 344 -15.77 -3.83 21.37
C GLY A 344 -15.44 -4.53 20.07
N ILE A 345 -16.06 -5.69 19.84
CA ILE A 345 -15.91 -6.40 18.58
C ILE A 345 -16.37 -5.55 17.40
N HIS A 346 -17.36 -4.70 17.62
CA HIS A 346 -17.94 -3.83 16.62
C HIS A 346 -17.05 -2.66 16.26
N LYS A 347 -16.25 -2.14 17.21
CA LYS A 347 -15.26 -1.10 16.92
C LYS A 347 -14.11 -1.64 16.10
N VAL A 348 -13.68 -2.87 16.37
CA VAL A 348 -12.65 -3.56 15.59
C VAL A 348 -13.18 -3.92 14.21
N LEU A 349 -14.43 -4.37 14.11
CA LEU A 349 -15.06 -4.59 12.81
C LEU A 349 -15.22 -3.29 12.03
N ALA A 350 -15.49 -2.15 12.68
CA ALA A 350 -15.50 -0.85 12.02
C ALA A 350 -14.12 -0.45 11.49
N SER A 351 -13.03 -0.88 12.13
CA SER A 351 -11.67 -0.64 11.65
C SER A 351 -11.21 -1.66 10.58
N ILE A 352 -11.97 -2.73 10.33
CA ILE A 352 -11.62 -3.79 9.37
C ILE A 352 -12.46 -3.64 8.07
N PRO A 353 -11.84 -3.39 6.91
CA PRO A 353 -12.51 -2.90 5.70
C PRO A 353 -13.24 -3.94 4.83
N ASP A 354 -13.59 -5.11 5.34
CA ASP A 354 -14.15 -6.18 4.48
C ASP A 354 -15.63 -5.96 4.10
N ILE A 355 -15.95 -6.27 2.84
CA ILE A 355 -17.24 -6.06 2.17
C ILE A 355 -18.26 -7.13 2.58
N ARG A 356 -17.82 -8.36 2.87
CA ARG A 356 -18.73 -9.49 3.20
C ARG A 356 -19.35 -9.37 4.60
N SER A 357 -18.71 -8.65 5.52
CA SER A 357 -19.24 -8.36 6.86
C SER A 357 -20.27 -7.21 6.87
N ALA A 358 -20.43 -6.48 5.76
CA ALA A 358 -21.26 -5.27 5.70
C ALA A 358 -22.74 -5.52 6.01
N ARG A 359 -23.32 -6.66 5.61
CA ARG A 359 -24.73 -6.99 5.88
C ARG A 359 -24.97 -7.23 7.37
N ILE A 360 -24.17 -8.11 7.98
CA ILE A 360 -24.20 -8.39 9.42
C ILE A 360 -24.07 -7.07 10.20
N PHE A 361 -23.19 -6.20 9.72
CA PHE A 361 -22.93 -4.94 10.39
C PHE A 361 -24.05 -3.91 10.21
N GLN A 362 -24.68 -3.86 9.04
CA GLN A 362 -25.86 -3.02 8.78
C GLN A 362 -27.03 -3.41 9.68
N ASP A 363 -27.28 -4.71 9.89
CA ASP A 363 -28.32 -5.18 10.81
C ASP A 363 -28.05 -4.70 12.25
N ARG A 364 -26.79 -4.76 12.70
CA ARG A 364 -26.40 -4.29 14.03
C ARG A 364 -26.41 -2.76 14.17
N ILE A 365 -26.09 -2.03 13.10
CA ILE A 365 -26.27 -0.57 13.05
C ILE A 365 -27.74 -0.23 13.23
N ILE A 366 -28.65 -0.94 12.57
CA ILE A 366 -30.09 -0.70 12.69
C ILE A 366 -30.54 -0.90 14.14
N GLU A 367 -30.13 -1.98 14.79
CA GLU A 367 -30.43 -2.22 16.21
C GLU A 367 -29.88 -1.12 17.11
N SER A 368 -28.60 -0.75 16.93
CA SER A 368 -27.94 0.28 17.73
C SER A 368 -28.57 1.66 17.53
N MET A 369 -29.01 1.98 16.31
CA MET A 369 -29.74 3.20 15.99
C MET A 369 -31.11 3.24 16.68
N LYS A 370 -31.87 2.13 16.67
CA LYS A 370 -33.15 2.04 17.39
C LYS A 370 -32.96 2.33 18.88
N VAL A 371 -31.98 1.69 19.50
CA VAL A 371 -31.64 1.92 20.91
C VAL A 371 -31.28 3.39 21.18
N LEU A 372 -30.43 4.00 20.34
CA LEU A 372 -30.02 5.39 20.52
C LEU A 372 -31.19 6.38 20.40
N LEU A 373 -32.15 6.09 19.52
CA LEU A 373 -33.31 6.95 19.26
C LEU A 373 -34.45 6.74 20.27
N SER A 374 -34.57 5.55 20.87
CA SER A 374 -35.49 5.27 21.97
C SER A 374 -34.93 5.65 23.35
N GLY A 375 -33.63 5.89 23.46
CA GLY A 375 -32.96 6.22 24.72
C GLY A 375 -33.06 7.70 25.13
N PRO A 376 -32.58 8.05 26.35
CA PRO A 376 -32.54 9.42 26.85
C PRO A 376 -31.69 10.36 25.97
N ASP A 377 -30.73 9.80 25.23
CA ASP A 377 -29.81 10.53 24.35
C ASP A 377 -30.39 10.85 22.95
N ARG A 378 -31.67 10.58 22.69
CA ARG A 378 -32.29 10.73 21.36
C ARG A 378 -32.17 12.13 20.75
N HIS A 379 -32.05 13.17 21.59
CA HIS A 379 -31.88 14.56 21.16
C HIS A 379 -30.44 15.05 21.18
N SER A 380 -29.49 14.19 21.57
CA SER A 380 -28.07 14.54 21.63
C SER A 380 -27.49 14.91 20.26
N THR A 381 -26.44 15.72 20.25
CA THR A 381 -25.66 16.03 19.03
C THR A 381 -25.13 14.75 18.37
N ARG A 382 -24.81 13.72 19.17
CA ARG A 382 -24.43 12.40 18.69
C ARG A 382 -25.57 11.72 17.92
N ALA A 383 -26.77 11.67 18.48
CA ALA A 383 -27.94 11.09 17.82
C ALA A 383 -28.26 11.81 16.49
N LYS A 384 -28.15 13.15 16.47
CA LYS A 384 -28.31 13.95 15.23
C LYS A 384 -27.27 13.58 14.17
N ASN A 385 -26.00 13.46 14.55
CA ASN A 385 -24.91 13.09 13.63
C ASN A 385 -25.07 11.64 13.13
N CYS A 386 -25.40 10.69 14.01
CA CYS A 386 -25.68 9.31 13.63
C CYS A 386 -26.87 9.22 12.68
N MET A 387 -27.94 9.98 12.93
CA MET A 387 -29.11 10.03 12.05
C MET A 387 -28.77 10.61 10.66
N ALA A 388 -27.94 11.66 10.60
CA ALA A 388 -27.49 12.22 9.32
C ALA A 388 -26.67 11.19 8.51
N LEU A 389 -25.78 10.46 9.18
CA LEU A 389 -25.01 9.38 8.57
C LEU A 389 -25.88 8.19 8.16
N TYR A 390 -26.90 7.82 8.95
CA TYR A 390 -27.86 6.77 8.61
C TYR A 390 -28.70 7.15 7.38
N LYS A 391 -29.18 8.40 7.29
CA LYS A 391 -29.84 8.93 6.10
C LYS A 391 -28.94 8.84 4.86
N ARG A 392 -27.66 9.17 5.01
CA ARG A 392 -26.65 9.03 3.95
C ARG A 392 -26.46 7.56 3.57
N LEU A 393 -26.36 6.65 4.53
CA LEU A 393 -26.22 5.21 4.33
C LEU A 393 -27.40 4.65 3.53
N HIS A 394 -28.64 5.04 3.87
CA HIS A 394 -29.82 4.65 3.13
C HIS A 394 -29.78 5.14 1.66
N ARG A 395 -29.45 6.43 1.45
CA ARG A 395 -29.33 7.01 0.09
C ARG A 395 -28.24 6.32 -0.74
N GLN A 396 -27.09 6.04 -0.14
CA GLN A 396 -25.99 5.32 -0.80
C GLN A 396 -26.33 3.85 -1.04
N GLY A 397 -27.09 3.21 -0.15
CA GLY A 397 -27.65 1.88 -0.37
C GLY A 397 -28.56 1.85 -1.60
N LYS A 398 -29.48 2.81 -1.72
CA LYS A 398 -30.32 2.97 -2.93
C LYS A 398 -29.48 3.23 -4.19
N SER A 399 -28.46 4.08 -4.10
CA SER A 399 -27.53 4.33 -5.20
C SER A 399 -26.76 3.08 -5.61
N ALA A 400 -26.33 2.26 -4.64
CA ALA A 400 -25.66 0.99 -4.90
C ALA A 400 -26.61 -0.04 -5.52
N ALA A 401 -27.86 -0.10 -5.08
CA ALA A 401 -28.89 -0.95 -5.68
C ALA A 401 -29.19 -0.55 -7.13
N LYS A 402 -29.27 0.76 -7.43
CA LYS A 402 -29.41 1.26 -8.81
C LYS A 402 -28.18 0.93 -9.67
N ALA A 403 -26.98 1.11 -9.12
CA ALA A 403 -25.74 0.77 -9.83
C ALA A 403 -25.63 -0.75 -10.07
N TYR A 404 -26.11 -1.56 -9.12
CA TYR A 404 -26.24 -3.01 -9.26
C TYR A 404 -27.21 -3.37 -10.39
N GLU A 405 -28.38 -2.73 -10.47
CA GLU A 405 -29.34 -2.98 -11.54
C GLU A 405 -28.73 -2.66 -12.92
N ASN A 406 -28.03 -1.53 -13.05
CA ASN A 406 -27.30 -1.18 -14.28
C ASN A 406 -26.22 -2.21 -14.62
N PHE A 407 -25.47 -2.66 -13.61
CA PHE A 407 -24.45 -3.69 -13.76
C PHE A 407 -25.03 -5.04 -14.19
N SER A 408 -26.12 -5.48 -13.56
CA SER A 408 -26.84 -6.71 -13.90
C SER A 408 -27.40 -6.66 -15.32
N LYS A 409 -28.03 -5.55 -15.74
CA LYS A 409 -28.47 -5.37 -17.14
C LYS A 409 -27.31 -5.39 -18.13
N ALA A 410 -26.20 -4.71 -17.80
CA ALA A 410 -25.01 -4.73 -18.64
C ALA A 410 -24.38 -6.12 -18.72
N TRP A 411 -24.44 -6.88 -17.63
CA TRP A 411 -23.98 -8.27 -17.54
C TRP A 411 -24.85 -9.20 -18.39
N GLU A 412 -26.17 -9.15 -18.25
CA GLU A 412 -27.10 -9.96 -19.05
C GLU A 412 -26.94 -9.69 -20.55
N LYS A 413 -26.87 -8.40 -20.95
CA LYS A 413 -26.62 -8.00 -22.34
C LYS A 413 -25.27 -8.52 -22.85
N ARG A 414 -24.26 -8.53 -21.98
CA ARG A 414 -22.93 -9.05 -22.32
C ARG A 414 -22.96 -10.57 -22.47
N GLU A 415 -23.61 -11.25 -21.55
CA GLU A 415 -23.73 -12.70 -21.53
C GLU A 415 -24.50 -13.21 -22.75
N SER A 416 -25.59 -12.54 -23.15
CA SER A 416 -26.34 -12.90 -24.35
C SER A 416 -25.47 -12.81 -25.62
N LEU A 417 -24.56 -11.83 -25.68
CA LEU A 417 -23.59 -11.70 -26.77
C LEU A 417 -22.51 -12.79 -26.72
N LEU A 418 -22.03 -13.16 -25.53
CA LEU A 418 -21.02 -14.21 -25.36
C LEU A 418 -21.59 -15.63 -25.59
N ARG A 419 -22.89 -15.86 -25.34
CA ARG A 419 -23.58 -17.13 -25.63
C ARG A 419 -23.94 -17.32 -27.11
N SER A 420 -23.87 -16.26 -27.93
CA SER A 420 -24.16 -16.37 -29.36
C SER A 420 -23.10 -17.21 -30.09
N PRO A 421 -23.47 -18.23 -30.87
CA PRO A 421 -22.51 -19.11 -31.57
C PRO A 421 -21.61 -18.38 -32.59
N ARG A 422 -21.99 -17.15 -33.01
CA ARG A 422 -21.14 -16.29 -33.86
C ARG A 422 -20.03 -15.59 -33.08
N SER A 423 -20.19 -15.40 -31.78
CA SER A 423 -19.17 -14.81 -30.92
C SER A 423 -18.24 -15.91 -30.40
N GLY A 424 -17.30 -16.34 -31.24
CA GLY A 424 -16.24 -17.27 -30.81
C GLY A 424 -15.59 -16.83 -29.49
N ARG A 425 -15.13 -17.81 -28.69
CA ARG A 425 -14.49 -17.58 -27.37
C ARG A 425 -13.39 -16.52 -27.52
N LYS A 426 -13.39 -15.54 -26.62
CA LYS A 426 -12.49 -14.38 -26.71
C LYS A 426 -11.13 -14.78 -26.17
N LYS A 427 -10.08 -14.41 -26.92
CA LYS A 427 -8.70 -14.72 -26.60
C LYS A 427 -7.97 -13.49 -26.08
N LEU A 428 -6.88 -13.73 -25.33
CA LEU A 428 -5.89 -12.71 -25.07
C LEU A 428 -5.16 -12.41 -26.39
N LEU A 429 -5.04 -11.14 -26.74
CA LEU A 429 -4.33 -10.69 -27.93
C LEU A 429 -2.92 -10.23 -27.53
N LYS A 430 -1.91 -10.82 -28.16
CA LYS A 430 -0.51 -10.42 -27.99
C LYS A 430 -0.26 -9.06 -28.68
N LYS A 431 0.81 -8.37 -28.31
CA LYS A 431 1.19 -7.09 -28.94
C LYS A 431 1.35 -7.27 -30.46
N GLY A 432 0.53 -6.56 -31.24
CA GLY A 432 0.51 -6.65 -32.71
C GLY A 432 -0.40 -7.72 -33.29
N GLU A 433 -0.99 -8.61 -32.47
CA GLU A 433 -1.94 -9.61 -32.94
C GLU A 433 -3.25 -8.94 -33.39
N LYS A 434 -3.71 -9.29 -34.60
CA LYS A 434 -5.00 -8.84 -35.14
C LYS A 434 -6.09 -9.85 -34.73
N GLY A 435 -7.28 -9.34 -34.43
CA GLY A 435 -8.43 -10.17 -34.12
C GLY A 435 -9.36 -9.54 -33.08
N THR A 436 -10.30 -10.35 -32.62
CA THR A 436 -11.26 -9.99 -31.56
C THR A 436 -10.80 -10.59 -30.23
N GLY A 437 -10.66 -9.76 -29.20
CA GLY A 437 -10.14 -10.20 -27.91
C GLY A 437 -9.74 -9.04 -26.99
N VAL A 438 -8.93 -9.37 -25.98
CA VAL A 438 -8.50 -8.43 -24.94
C VAL A 438 -7.00 -8.21 -25.04
N VAL A 439 -6.57 -6.95 -25.00
CA VAL A 439 -5.16 -6.56 -24.88
C VAL A 439 -4.94 -5.98 -23.48
N LEU A 440 -3.90 -6.48 -22.81
CA LEU A 440 -3.41 -5.91 -21.54
C LEU A 440 -2.27 -4.95 -21.84
N ILE A 441 -2.42 -3.70 -21.40
CA ILE A 441 -1.39 -2.67 -21.52
C ILE A 441 -0.86 -2.37 -20.11
N PRO A 442 0.39 -2.73 -19.79
CA PRO A 442 0.98 -2.37 -18.51
C PRO A 442 1.14 -0.85 -18.42
N SER A 443 0.81 -0.31 -17.25
CA SER A 443 0.95 1.11 -16.91
C SER A 443 1.55 1.21 -15.51
N LEU A 444 2.54 2.08 -15.36
CA LEU A 444 3.26 2.25 -14.10
C LEU A 444 3.01 3.67 -13.56
N THR A 445 2.52 3.75 -12.34
CA THR A 445 2.36 5.02 -11.63
C THR A 445 3.48 5.15 -10.61
N SER A 446 4.31 6.19 -10.72
CA SER A 446 5.40 6.43 -9.77
C SER A 446 5.81 7.90 -9.77
N LEU A 447 6.44 8.32 -8.68
CA LEU A 447 7.05 9.64 -8.61
C LEU A 447 8.36 9.66 -9.42
N ASP A 448 8.54 10.68 -10.25
CA ASP A 448 9.79 10.87 -10.99
C ASP A 448 10.97 11.08 -10.02
N ARG A 449 12.12 10.45 -10.31
CA ARG A 449 13.30 10.45 -9.44
C ARG A 449 13.79 11.85 -9.11
N ASN A 450 13.73 12.76 -10.07
CA ASN A 450 14.20 14.14 -9.89
C ASN A 450 13.28 14.96 -8.99
N ARG A 451 12.06 14.45 -8.72
CA ARG A 451 11.06 15.10 -7.87
C ARG A 451 11.02 14.56 -6.45
N ILE A 452 11.71 13.45 -6.15
CA ILE A 452 11.76 12.85 -4.80
C ILE A 452 12.37 13.81 -3.77
N LEU A 453 13.50 14.45 -4.09
CA LEU A 453 14.18 15.36 -3.15
C LEU A 453 13.35 16.62 -2.85
N PRO A 454 12.82 17.36 -3.85
CA PRO A 454 11.89 18.46 -3.58
C PRO A 454 10.63 18.04 -2.82
N PHE A 455 10.13 16.83 -3.08
CA PHE A 455 8.99 16.27 -2.36
C PHE A 455 9.33 16.02 -0.89
N ALA A 456 10.47 15.38 -0.60
CA ALA A 456 10.94 15.12 0.76
C ALA A 456 11.13 16.42 1.56
N ARG A 457 11.66 17.49 0.94
CA ARG A 457 11.77 18.81 1.60
C ARG A 457 10.41 19.35 2.03
N LYS A 458 9.41 19.38 1.13
CA LYS A 458 8.07 19.85 1.50
C LYS A 458 7.44 19.01 2.62
N ILE A 459 7.65 17.69 2.61
CA ILE A 459 7.17 16.80 3.66
C ILE A 459 7.90 17.09 4.99
N LYS A 460 9.22 17.30 4.96
CA LYS A 460 10.02 17.71 6.13
C LYS A 460 9.47 19.01 6.72
N ASP A 461 9.36 20.06 5.91
CA ASP A 461 8.90 21.38 6.35
C ASP A 461 7.53 21.29 7.04
N LYS A 462 6.63 20.47 6.48
CA LYS A 462 5.28 20.29 7.03
C LYS A 462 5.26 19.50 8.32
N LEU A 463 6.10 18.47 8.44
CA LEU A 463 6.27 17.69 9.66
C LEU A 463 6.89 18.53 10.77
N GLU A 464 7.93 19.32 10.48
CA GLU A 464 8.54 20.24 11.45
C GLU A 464 7.55 21.32 11.92
N GLU A 465 6.76 21.89 11.01
CA GLU A 465 5.70 22.83 11.35
C GLU A 465 4.67 22.19 12.31
N PHE A 466 4.28 20.95 12.02
CA PHE A 466 3.32 20.21 12.84
C PHE A 466 3.89 19.89 14.23
N ASP A 467 5.14 19.45 14.29
CA ASP A 467 5.83 19.10 15.53
C ASP A 467 6.00 20.33 16.43
N ALA A 468 6.41 21.46 15.86
CA ALA A 468 6.52 22.73 16.57
C ALA A 468 5.17 23.21 17.14
N LYS A 469 4.07 23.00 16.40
CA LYS A 469 2.72 23.33 16.88
C LYS A 469 2.27 22.47 18.07
N HIS A 470 2.76 21.23 18.16
CA HIS A 470 2.29 20.25 19.12
C HIS A 470 3.32 19.89 20.21
N GLU A 471 4.47 20.56 20.28
CA GLU A 471 5.59 20.27 21.18
C GLU A 471 5.15 20.11 22.66
N ASN A 472 4.17 20.89 23.10
CA ASN A 472 3.67 20.90 24.49
C ASN A 472 2.28 20.27 24.65
N SER A 473 1.76 19.60 23.63
CA SER A 473 0.38 19.10 23.62
C SER A 473 0.31 17.59 23.46
N VAL A 474 -0.68 16.96 24.10
CA VAL A 474 -0.96 15.54 23.88
C VAL A 474 -1.68 15.41 22.54
N MET A 475 -1.00 14.81 21.58
CA MET A 475 -1.51 14.57 20.24
C MET A 475 -2.80 13.76 20.24
N GLN A 476 -3.79 14.27 19.50
CA GLN A 476 -5.12 13.70 19.37
C GLN A 476 -5.34 13.08 18.00
N ALA A 477 -6.45 12.35 17.90
CA ALA A 477 -6.82 11.65 16.67
C ALA A 477 -7.16 12.58 15.50
N ASN A 478 -7.60 13.82 15.77
CA ASN A 478 -7.91 14.77 14.71
C ASN A 478 -6.63 15.43 14.18
N ASP A 479 -5.68 15.76 15.05
CA ASP A 479 -4.39 16.36 14.68
C ASP A 479 -3.66 15.49 13.64
N GLU A 480 -3.61 14.17 13.86
CA GLU A 480 -3.01 13.22 12.89
C GLU A 480 -3.79 13.10 11.57
N LYS A 481 -5.11 13.29 11.61
CA LYS A 481 -5.94 13.29 10.39
C LYS A 481 -5.73 14.56 9.58
N GLU A 482 -5.62 15.71 10.25
CA GLU A 482 -5.28 16.98 9.61
C GLU A 482 -3.89 16.92 8.98
N LEU A 483 -2.89 16.41 9.70
CA LEU A 483 -1.56 16.19 9.15
C LEU A 483 -1.59 15.25 7.94
N ALA A 484 -2.34 14.15 8.01
CA ALA A 484 -2.48 13.25 6.86
C ALA A 484 -3.10 13.95 5.63
N ILE A 485 -4.10 14.81 5.83
CA ILE A 485 -4.68 15.61 4.75
C ILE A 485 -3.64 16.56 4.15
N ASP A 486 -2.93 17.30 4.99
CA ASP A 486 -1.93 18.27 4.54
C ASP A 486 -0.82 17.59 3.74
N LEU A 487 -0.30 16.46 4.24
CA LEU A 487 0.74 15.71 3.53
C LEU A 487 0.21 15.05 2.25
N MET A 488 -1.06 14.62 2.22
CA MET A 488 -1.69 14.10 1.01
C MET A 488 -1.82 15.18 -0.07
N LEU A 489 -2.21 16.41 0.30
CA LEU A 489 -2.26 17.54 -0.62
C LEU A 489 -0.87 17.87 -1.19
N ILE A 490 0.17 17.82 -0.34
CA ILE A 490 1.56 17.94 -0.82
C ILE A 490 1.89 16.82 -1.81
N ALA A 491 1.45 15.58 -1.57
CA ALA A 491 1.72 14.47 -2.48
C ALA A 491 0.98 14.60 -3.83
N ASP A 492 -0.23 15.17 -3.84
CA ASP A 492 -1.06 15.35 -5.03
C ASP A 492 -0.39 16.26 -6.08
N ASP A 493 0.34 17.30 -5.63
CA ASP A 493 1.18 18.16 -6.47
C ASP A 493 2.24 17.38 -7.29
N TYR A 494 2.63 16.20 -6.79
CA TYR A 494 3.75 15.41 -7.31
C TYR A 494 3.30 14.15 -8.04
N LEU A 495 2.23 13.54 -7.56
CA LEU A 495 1.59 12.37 -8.13
C LEU A 495 0.08 12.62 -8.05
N PRO A 496 -0.68 12.64 -9.16
CA PRO A 496 -2.09 13.03 -9.14
C PRO A 496 -2.96 11.96 -8.46
N LEU A 497 -3.02 12.02 -7.13
CA LEU A 497 -3.72 11.09 -6.25
C LEU A 497 -5.24 11.23 -6.39
N GLU A 498 -5.75 12.35 -6.88
CA GLU A 498 -7.20 12.53 -7.13
C GLU A 498 -7.68 11.67 -8.32
N GLU A 499 -6.80 11.34 -9.26
CA GLU A 499 -7.17 10.57 -10.45
C GLU A 499 -7.59 9.14 -10.09
N ILE A 500 -8.81 8.76 -10.46
CA ILE A 500 -9.36 7.41 -10.20
C ILE A 500 -8.41 6.29 -10.67
N PRO A 501 -7.79 6.33 -11.87
CA PRO A 501 -6.83 5.31 -12.28
C PRO A 501 -5.62 5.20 -11.35
N VAL A 502 -5.12 6.31 -10.82
CA VAL A 502 -4.00 6.36 -9.87
C VAL A 502 -4.42 5.77 -8.53
N GLN A 503 -5.58 6.16 -8.00
CA GLN A 503 -6.13 5.58 -6.77
C GLN A 503 -6.28 4.06 -6.89
N GLN A 504 -6.80 3.57 -8.02
CA GLN A 504 -6.96 2.14 -8.27
C GLN A 504 -5.62 1.40 -8.36
N ALA A 505 -4.61 2.01 -8.99
CA ALA A 505 -3.27 1.45 -9.06
C ALA A 505 -2.65 1.35 -7.66
N ILE A 506 -2.73 2.41 -6.85
CA ILE A 506 -2.19 2.42 -5.48
C ILE A 506 -2.93 1.41 -4.61
N GLU A 507 -4.25 1.54 -4.49
CA GLU A 507 -5.09 0.68 -3.66
C GLU A 507 -5.11 -0.79 -4.13
N GLY A 508 -4.76 -1.03 -5.39
CA GLY A 508 -4.61 -2.35 -6.01
C GLY A 508 -3.36 -3.12 -5.57
N THR A 509 -2.37 -2.42 -5.03
CA THR A 509 -1.14 -3.03 -4.55
C THR A 509 -1.21 -3.30 -3.05
N VAL A 510 -0.38 -4.24 -2.59
CA VAL A 510 -0.05 -4.36 -1.16
C VAL A 510 0.77 -3.15 -0.70
N SER A 511 0.69 -2.82 0.58
CA SER A 511 1.49 -1.80 1.26
C SER A 511 2.64 -2.40 2.05
N ALA A 512 3.71 -1.63 2.22
CA ALA A 512 4.81 -1.99 3.09
C ALA A 512 4.35 -2.06 4.56
N TYR A 513 4.76 -3.12 5.27
CA TYR A 513 4.55 -3.20 6.71
C TYR A 513 5.66 -2.45 7.45
N VAL A 514 5.42 -1.16 7.72
CA VAL A 514 6.36 -0.30 8.45
C VAL A 514 6.28 -0.62 9.96
N SER A 515 7.38 -1.05 10.57
CA SER A 515 7.47 -1.39 12.00
C SER A 515 8.67 -0.72 12.68
N ARG A 516 8.58 -0.50 13.99
CA ARG A 516 9.64 0.17 14.78
C ARG A 516 10.91 -0.68 14.92
N SER A 517 10.82 -2.01 14.75
CA SER A 517 11.91 -2.95 15.05
C SER A 517 13.06 -2.94 14.04
N GLY A 518 12.94 -2.26 12.90
CA GLY A 518 14.04 -2.06 11.94
C GLY A 518 15.12 -1.06 12.39
N ARG A 519 14.89 -0.31 13.49
CA ARG A 519 15.67 0.89 13.91
C ARG A 519 16.97 0.66 14.69
N LYS A 520 17.55 -0.55 14.74
CA LYS A 520 18.75 -0.77 15.59
C LYS A 520 20.09 -0.33 14.96
N SER A 521 20.10 0.46 13.88
CA SER A 521 21.35 0.83 13.21
C SER A 521 21.28 2.24 12.59
N ALA A 522 22.25 3.09 12.94
CA ALA A 522 22.30 4.51 12.59
C ALA A 522 22.31 4.82 11.08
N GLY A 523 21.47 5.77 10.65
CA GLY A 523 21.59 6.62 9.45
C GLY A 523 21.60 5.87 8.12
N ALA A 524 22.79 5.43 7.68
CA ALA A 524 22.95 4.73 6.40
C ALA A 524 22.19 3.39 6.34
N ALA A 525 22.02 2.72 7.48
CA ALA A 525 21.27 1.47 7.58
C ALA A 525 19.74 1.69 7.56
N GLU A 526 19.25 2.89 7.92
CA GLU A 526 17.82 3.24 7.93
C GLU A 526 17.30 3.56 6.53
N THR A 527 18.07 4.32 5.74
CA THR A 527 17.81 4.52 4.31
C THR A 527 17.83 3.19 3.55
N ASP A 528 18.79 2.31 3.87
CA ASP A 528 18.88 0.99 3.25
C ASP A 528 17.71 0.09 3.70
N TRP A 529 17.22 0.20 4.95
CA TRP A 529 16.04 -0.53 5.44
C TRP A 529 14.76 -0.12 4.72
N GLY A 530 14.47 1.18 4.61
CA GLY A 530 13.24 1.66 3.95
C GLY A 530 13.18 1.26 2.48
N LEU A 531 14.31 1.40 1.79
CA LEU A 531 14.46 0.96 0.40
C LEU A 531 14.29 -0.56 0.27
N THR A 532 14.87 -1.33 1.21
CA THR A 532 14.77 -2.80 1.22
C THR A 532 13.33 -3.22 1.49
N LEU A 533 12.65 -2.67 2.49
CA LEU A 533 11.24 -2.95 2.80
C LEU A 533 10.30 -2.67 1.60
N VAL A 534 10.55 -1.59 0.87
CA VAL A 534 9.74 -1.23 -0.31
C VAL A 534 10.06 -2.13 -1.51
N LYS A 535 11.33 -2.54 -1.70
CA LYS A 535 11.77 -3.48 -2.74
C LYS A 535 11.30 -4.91 -2.50
N ASP A 536 11.33 -5.31 -1.24
CA ASP A 536 11.08 -6.67 -0.78
C ASP A 536 9.59 -7.02 -0.84
N ASN A 537 8.71 -6.10 -1.24
CA ASN A 537 7.38 -6.50 -1.66
C ASN A 537 7.50 -7.28 -2.99
N LEU A 538 7.46 -8.61 -2.93
CA LEU A 538 7.64 -9.49 -4.08
C LEU A 538 6.54 -9.24 -5.12
N HIS A 539 6.98 -8.94 -6.34
CA HIS A 539 6.20 -8.95 -7.57
C HIS A 539 4.82 -8.25 -7.50
N PRO A 540 4.74 -6.94 -7.20
CA PRO A 540 3.48 -6.21 -7.23
C PRO A 540 2.83 -6.27 -8.62
N GLU A 541 3.65 -6.35 -9.67
CA GLU A 541 3.19 -6.53 -11.05
C GLU A 541 2.47 -7.86 -11.24
N GLN A 542 3.02 -8.95 -10.71
CA GLN A 542 2.44 -10.30 -10.78
C GLN A 542 1.12 -10.36 -10.02
N GLN A 543 1.05 -9.84 -8.79
CA GLN A 543 -0.18 -9.84 -7.99
C GLN A 543 -1.31 -9.07 -8.68
N VAL A 544 -1.00 -7.86 -9.18
CA VAL A 544 -1.99 -7.05 -9.90
C VAL A 544 -2.38 -7.74 -11.21
N LEU A 545 -1.45 -8.40 -11.91
CA LEU A 545 -1.73 -9.15 -13.12
C LEU A 545 -2.64 -10.35 -12.85
N HIS A 546 -2.36 -11.13 -11.80
CA HIS A 546 -3.17 -12.26 -11.36
C HIS A 546 -4.60 -11.81 -11.02
N GLU A 547 -4.76 -10.71 -10.27
CA GLU A 547 -6.08 -10.14 -9.97
C GLU A 547 -6.82 -9.71 -11.25
N VAL A 548 -6.12 -9.09 -12.20
CA VAL A 548 -6.71 -8.68 -13.48
C VAL A 548 -7.10 -9.90 -14.31
N LEU A 549 -6.26 -10.93 -14.38
CA LEU A 549 -6.54 -12.17 -15.11
C LEU A 549 -7.70 -12.93 -14.50
N ASP A 550 -7.77 -13.06 -13.17
CA ASP A 550 -8.92 -13.67 -12.49
C ASP A 550 -10.22 -12.93 -12.80
N ASN A 551 -10.18 -11.59 -12.82
CA ASN A 551 -11.33 -10.80 -13.23
C ASN A 551 -11.69 -11.03 -14.71
N LEU A 552 -10.72 -11.18 -15.62
CA LEU A 552 -10.99 -11.41 -17.03
C LEU A 552 -11.50 -12.84 -17.31
N LEU A 553 -10.96 -13.84 -16.61
CA LEU A 553 -11.42 -15.22 -16.69
C LEU A 553 -12.85 -15.36 -16.17
N ALA A 554 -13.12 -14.82 -14.98
CA ALA A 554 -14.43 -14.93 -14.33
C ALA A 554 -15.50 -14.08 -15.04
N PHE A 555 -15.20 -12.83 -15.39
CA PHE A 555 -16.20 -11.88 -15.89
C PHE A 555 -16.22 -11.74 -17.41
N GLU A 556 -15.08 -11.86 -18.09
CA GLU A 556 -15.01 -11.66 -19.54
C GLU A 556 -15.00 -12.99 -20.31
N ARG A 557 -15.09 -14.13 -19.60
CA ARG A 557 -14.97 -15.49 -20.15
C ARG A 557 -13.77 -15.62 -21.09
N LEU A 558 -12.66 -14.95 -20.72
CA LEU A 558 -11.41 -15.03 -21.47
C LEU A 558 -10.96 -16.48 -21.47
N LYS A 559 -10.61 -17.03 -22.63
CA LYS A 559 -9.94 -18.34 -22.70
C LYS A 559 -8.45 -18.13 -22.84
N LEU A 560 -7.69 -18.55 -21.84
CA LEU A 560 -6.23 -18.63 -21.93
C LEU A 560 -5.84 -19.84 -22.78
N ARG A 561 -4.92 -19.65 -23.72
CA ARG A 561 -4.27 -20.72 -24.50
C ARG A 561 -2.96 -21.10 -23.83
N GLU A 562 -2.45 -22.30 -24.11
CA GLU A 562 -1.10 -22.68 -23.68
C GLU A 562 -0.05 -21.68 -24.22
N ASP A 563 -0.20 -21.24 -25.47
CA ASP A 563 0.64 -20.21 -26.07
C ASP A 563 0.59 -18.84 -25.35
N ASP A 564 -0.45 -18.57 -24.55
CA ASP A 564 -0.56 -17.31 -23.80
C ASP A 564 0.29 -17.35 -22.52
N ILE A 565 0.68 -18.53 -22.03
CA ILE A 565 1.49 -18.71 -20.82
C ILE A 565 2.85 -18.03 -20.98
N ASP A 566 3.57 -18.34 -22.06
CA ASP A 566 4.90 -17.77 -22.29
C ASP A 566 4.84 -16.25 -22.46
N TYR A 567 3.82 -15.74 -23.16
CA TYR A 567 3.63 -14.30 -23.27
C TYR A 567 3.36 -13.64 -21.92
N LEU A 568 2.45 -14.19 -21.12
CA LEU A 568 2.10 -13.63 -19.81
C LEU A 568 3.25 -13.73 -18.81
N ALA A 569 3.99 -14.84 -18.82
CA ALA A 569 5.13 -15.07 -17.93
C ALA A 569 6.35 -14.21 -18.33
N GLU A 570 6.74 -14.23 -19.59
CA GLU A 570 7.97 -13.58 -20.05
C GLU A 570 7.81 -12.06 -20.24
N MET A 571 6.66 -11.60 -20.76
CA MET A 571 6.46 -10.18 -21.06
C MET A 571 5.77 -9.40 -19.95
N LEU A 572 4.95 -10.06 -19.13
CA LEU A 572 4.12 -9.40 -18.11
C LEU A 572 4.40 -9.92 -16.68
N GLY A 573 5.28 -10.91 -16.51
CA GLY A 573 5.73 -11.38 -15.20
C GLY A 573 4.72 -12.23 -14.43
N ALA A 574 3.78 -12.89 -15.12
CA ALA A 574 2.87 -13.83 -14.47
C ALA A 574 3.58 -15.11 -14.01
N ASP A 575 3.21 -15.63 -12.85
CA ASP A 575 3.61 -16.98 -12.44
C ASP A 575 2.96 -18.05 -13.33
N ARG A 576 3.77 -19.01 -13.77
CA ARG A 576 3.37 -20.10 -14.65
C ARG A 576 2.45 -21.09 -13.95
N ASP A 577 2.69 -21.39 -12.67
CA ASP A 577 1.90 -22.36 -11.92
C ASP A 577 0.46 -21.87 -11.74
N PHE A 578 0.30 -20.59 -11.39
CA PHE A 578 -1.00 -19.90 -11.41
C PHE A 578 -1.70 -20.03 -12.77
N LEU A 579 -1.01 -19.77 -13.89
CA LEU A 579 -1.63 -19.84 -15.21
C LEU A 579 -2.05 -21.25 -15.60
N PHE A 580 -1.23 -22.26 -15.29
CA PHE A 580 -1.57 -23.67 -15.53
C PHE A 580 -2.79 -24.11 -14.73
N ASP A 581 -2.89 -23.73 -13.44
CA ASP A 581 -4.07 -24.01 -12.62
C ASP A 581 -5.34 -23.40 -13.22
N LYS A 582 -5.25 -22.15 -13.69
CA LYS A 582 -6.39 -21.44 -14.29
C LYS A 582 -6.83 -22.04 -15.62
N ILE A 583 -5.89 -22.46 -16.48
CA ILE A 583 -6.21 -23.15 -17.74
C ILE A 583 -6.98 -24.45 -17.46
N LYS A 584 -6.53 -25.25 -16.48
CA LYS A 584 -7.22 -26.50 -16.08
C LYS A 584 -8.64 -26.27 -15.54
N LYS A 585 -8.85 -25.18 -14.78
CA LYS A 585 -10.15 -24.81 -14.20
C LYS A 585 -11.10 -24.09 -15.16
N THR A 586 -10.64 -23.69 -16.35
CA THR A 586 -11.45 -22.88 -17.29
C THR A 586 -12.70 -23.62 -17.80
N ASP A 587 -12.76 -24.95 -17.69
CA ASP A 587 -13.91 -25.77 -18.13
C ASP A 587 -15.02 -25.94 -17.08
N VAL A 588 -14.80 -25.56 -15.82
CA VAL A 588 -15.83 -25.58 -14.76
C VAL A 588 -16.23 -24.14 -14.43
N GLN A 589 -17.25 -23.61 -15.11
CA GLN A 589 -17.77 -22.26 -14.82
C GLN A 589 -18.97 -22.35 -13.86
N GLU A 590 -18.79 -21.84 -12.65
CA GLU A 590 -19.91 -21.48 -11.78
C GLU A 590 -20.68 -20.31 -12.41
N ASP A 591 -22.02 -20.38 -12.42
CA ASP A 591 -22.88 -19.27 -12.81
C ASP A 591 -22.66 -18.12 -11.81
N PHE A 592 -21.84 -17.14 -12.19
CA PHE A 592 -21.62 -15.95 -11.39
C PHE A 592 -22.90 -15.11 -11.37
N SER A 593 -23.63 -15.18 -10.26
CA SER A 593 -24.74 -14.30 -9.95
C SER A 593 -24.29 -13.29 -8.90
N PRO A 594 -24.06 -12.01 -9.27
CA PRO A 594 -23.67 -11.01 -8.30
C PRO A 594 -24.80 -10.84 -7.27
N GLU A 595 -24.51 -10.90 -5.97
CA GLU A 595 -25.56 -10.66 -4.96
C GLU A 595 -25.97 -9.18 -4.94
N PRO A 596 -27.28 -8.89 -4.80
CA PRO A 596 -27.75 -7.52 -4.69
C PRO A 596 -27.28 -6.89 -3.37
N PRO A 597 -26.92 -5.59 -3.37
CA PRO A 597 -26.52 -4.92 -2.15
C PRO A 597 -27.69 -4.76 -1.18
N TYR A 598 -27.46 -5.06 0.10
CA TYR A 598 -28.43 -4.72 1.15
C TYR A 598 -28.57 -3.19 1.29
N VAL A 599 -29.83 -2.74 1.37
CA VAL A 599 -30.23 -1.36 1.62
C VAL A 599 -30.88 -1.31 2.99
N VAL A 600 -30.31 -0.49 3.89
CA VAL A 600 -30.90 -0.30 5.23
C VAL A 600 -32.31 0.30 5.12
N PRO A 601 -33.22 0.03 6.07
CA PRO A 601 -34.57 0.59 6.09
C PRO A 601 -34.62 2.13 6.00
N SER A 602 -35.79 2.67 5.64
CA SER A 602 -35.99 4.13 5.65
C SER A 602 -35.78 4.69 7.07
N PRO A 603 -35.14 5.85 7.23
CA PRO A 603 -35.00 6.52 8.53
C PRO A 603 -36.32 6.61 9.33
N ASP A 604 -37.44 6.81 8.64
CA ASP A 604 -38.77 6.96 9.27
C ASP A 604 -39.27 5.66 9.93
N SER A 605 -38.78 4.51 9.46
CA SER A 605 -39.10 3.19 10.04
C SER A 605 -38.36 2.90 11.34
N LEU A 606 -37.35 3.71 11.70
CA LEU A 606 -36.64 3.57 12.98
C LEU A 606 -37.46 4.09 14.17
N SER A 607 -38.41 4.99 13.93
CA SER A 607 -39.27 5.63 14.94
C SER A 607 -40.67 5.03 15.05
N ALA A 608 -41.13 4.26 14.06
CA ALA A 608 -42.51 3.75 13.99
C ALA A 608 -42.80 2.55 14.92
N GLY A 609 -41.86 2.15 15.79
CA GLY A 609 -41.98 0.97 16.66
C GLY A 609 -42.79 1.15 17.94
N GLU A 610 -43.28 2.35 18.26
CA GLU A 610 -43.99 2.63 19.52
C GLU A 610 -45.49 2.98 19.36
N ASN A 611 -46.02 3.17 18.15
CA ASN A 611 -47.42 3.63 17.97
C ASN A 611 -48.40 2.58 17.40
N SER A 612 -48.11 1.28 17.51
CA SER A 612 -49.03 0.22 17.06
C SER A 612 -49.50 -0.74 18.17
N ARG A 613 -49.45 -0.29 19.43
CA ARG A 613 -50.10 -0.94 20.56
C ARG A 613 -50.74 0.12 21.44
N ASP A 614 -51.88 0.62 20.98
CA ASP A 614 -52.99 1.05 21.83
C ASP A 614 -54.27 0.51 21.20
#